data_AF-A0A7J5EX09-F1
#
_entry.id   AF-A0A7J5EX09-F1
#
_cell.length_a   1.000
_cell.length_b   1.000
_cell.length_c   1.000
_cell.angle_alpha   90.00
_cell.angle_beta   90.00
_cell.angle_gamma   90.00
#
_symmetry.space_group_name_H-M   'P 1'
#
loop_
_entity.id
_entity.type
_entity.pdbx_description
1 polymer ?
#
loop_
_entity_poly.entity_id
_entity_poly.type
_entity_poly.pdbx_seq_one_letter_code
_entity_poly.pdbx_strand_id
1 'polypeptide(L)'
;MCPDCDGASASGNSYCETCKGRGKVPSAEEWAIHDSEGFEGIKIGEFEAMDRVVQLANVLDSLGTDAEAFAKWWDNGTASTDPDAWEDEFREAYRGTYRTVADYAEEVMAEIYDLDEIPQLLAGHIDWEGVARDMVMGGDIWTAEGGDGVFIFDNTV
;
A
#
# COMPACT_ATOMS: atom_id res chain seq x y z
N MET A 1 13.95 -33.86 4.71
CA MET A 1 15.02 -34.79 4.30
C MET A 1 16.33 -34.01 4.20
N CYS A 2 17.52 -34.59 4.37
CA CYS A 2 18.76 -33.82 4.14
C CYS A 2 18.93 -33.58 2.63
N PRO A 3 18.98 -32.32 2.15
CA PRO A 3 19.11 -32.03 0.72
C PRO A 3 20.46 -32.52 0.15
N ASP A 4 21.51 -32.51 0.97
CA ASP A 4 22.87 -32.82 0.51
C ASP A 4 23.17 -34.33 0.43
N CYS A 5 22.37 -35.16 1.11
CA CYS A 5 22.57 -36.61 1.09
C CYS A 5 21.30 -37.40 0.79
N ASP A 6 20.25 -36.72 0.35
CA ASP A 6 18.97 -37.29 -0.08
C ASP A 6 18.38 -38.30 0.90
N GLY A 7 18.52 -38.05 2.21
CA GLY A 7 17.99 -38.97 3.23
C GLY A 7 18.90 -40.15 3.60
N ALA A 8 20.04 -40.33 2.93
CA ALA A 8 20.97 -41.40 3.23
C ALA A 8 21.45 -41.32 4.69
N SER A 9 21.03 -42.30 5.50
CA SER A 9 21.63 -42.53 6.81
C SER A 9 23.02 -43.12 6.61
N ALA A 10 23.97 -42.78 7.50
CA ALA A 10 25.36 -43.19 7.39
C ALA A 10 25.48 -44.71 7.15
N SER A 11 25.73 -45.10 5.89
CA SER A 11 26.06 -46.47 5.50
C SER A 11 27.30 -46.40 4.62
N GLY A 12 28.42 -46.89 5.17
CA GLY A 12 29.74 -46.63 4.63
C GLY A 12 30.29 -45.25 5.01
N ASN A 13 31.60 -45.06 4.83
CA ASN A 13 32.42 -43.95 5.36
C ASN A 13 32.07 -42.52 4.88
N SER A 14 30.86 -42.25 4.36
CA SER A 14 30.42 -40.92 3.93
C SER A 14 29.68 -40.18 5.06
N TYR A 15 30.44 -39.47 5.88
CA TYR A 15 29.87 -38.52 6.84
C TYR A 15 29.35 -37.29 6.08
N CYS A 16 28.04 -37.05 6.12
CA CYS A 16 27.44 -35.83 5.60
C CYS A 16 27.56 -34.71 6.65
N GLU A 17 28.36 -33.68 6.36
CA GLU A 17 28.58 -32.52 7.25
C GLU A 17 27.27 -31.80 7.60
N THR A 18 26.35 -31.70 6.65
CA THR A 18 25.09 -30.95 6.76
C THR A 18 24.10 -31.59 7.73
N CYS A 19 23.82 -32.89 7.59
CA CYS A 19 22.94 -33.59 8.54
C CYS A 19 23.67 -34.24 9.72
N LYS A 20 25.01 -34.23 9.72
CA LYS A 20 25.88 -34.93 10.69
C LYS A 20 25.56 -36.43 10.77
N GLY A 21 25.35 -37.05 9.62
CA GLY A 21 25.01 -38.48 9.50
C GLY A 21 23.58 -38.87 9.87
N ARG A 22 22.69 -37.89 10.14
CA ARG A 22 21.30 -38.15 10.55
C ARG A 22 20.33 -38.43 9.40
N GLY A 23 20.74 -38.21 8.14
CA GLY A 23 19.88 -38.29 6.95
C GLY A 23 18.77 -37.22 6.89
N LYS A 24 18.60 -36.42 7.94
CA LYS A 24 17.63 -35.33 8.02
C LYS A 24 18.25 -34.09 8.67
N VAL A 25 17.79 -32.94 8.20
CA VAL A 25 17.99 -31.63 8.83
C VAL A 25 16.63 -31.10 9.27
N PRO A 26 16.56 -30.20 10.27
CA PRO A 26 15.36 -29.42 10.53
C PRO A 26 14.89 -28.76 9.24
N SER A 27 13.59 -28.88 8.93
CA SER A 27 13.01 -28.17 7.79
C SER A 27 12.93 -26.68 8.12
N ALA A 28 13.21 -25.83 7.14
CA ALA A 28 12.92 -24.39 7.18
C ALA A 28 11.61 -24.05 6.45
N GLU A 29 10.85 -25.06 6.02
CA GLU A 29 9.58 -24.90 5.29
C GLU A 29 8.46 -24.36 6.20
N GLU A 30 8.59 -24.54 7.52
CA GLU A 30 7.66 -24.01 8.52
C GLU A 30 8.29 -22.77 9.17
N TRP A 31 7.80 -21.60 8.79
CA TRP A 31 8.19 -20.31 9.35
C TRP A 31 6.94 -19.48 9.65
N ALA A 32 7.10 -18.49 10.52
CA ALA A 32 6.04 -17.57 10.89
C ALA A 32 6.64 -16.18 11.15
N ILE A 33 5.89 -15.14 10.79
CA ILE A 33 6.18 -13.75 11.11
C ILE A 33 5.53 -13.46 12.46
N HIS A 34 6.36 -13.31 13.49
CA HIS A 34 5.87 -12.99 14.84
C HIS A 34 5.76 -11.49 15.09
N ASP A 35 6.53 -10.68 14.37
CA ASP A 35 6.55 -9.23 14.49
C ASP A 35 7.04 -8.57 13.19
N SER A 36 6.57 -7.36 12.90
CA SER A 36 6.89 -6.61 11.70
C SER A 36 6.76 -5.09 11.94
N GLU A 37 7.75 -4.32 11.51
CA GLU A 37 7.77 -2.86 11.59
C GLU A 37 8.17 -2.25 10.23
N GLY A 38 7.91 -0.96 10.02
CA GLY A 38 8.29 -0.25 8.79
C GLY A 38 7.31 -0.40 7.63
N PHE A 39 6.10 -0.89 7.88
CA PHE A 39 5.05 -1.08 6.86
C PHE A 39 3.95 0.00 6.91
N GLU A 40 4.23 1.17 7.47
CA GLU A 40 3.27 2.29 7.59
C GLU A 40 1.92 1.90 8.23
N GLY A 41 1.95 0.91 9.15
CA GLY A 41 0.77 0.40 9.84
C GLY A 41 0.05 -0.75 9.13
N ILE A 42 0.46 -1.12 7.90
CA ILE A 42 -0.04 -2.32 7.21
C ILE A 42 0.31 -3.56 8.03
N LYS A 43 -0.70 -4.38 8.30
CA LYS A 43 -0.55 -5.61 9.08
C LYS A 43 -0.05 -6.76 8.20
N ILE A 44 1.09 -7.32 8.56
CA ILE A 44 1.61 -8.53 7.95
C ILE A 44 1.05 -9.76 8.66
N GLY A 45 0.51 -10.70 7.89
CA GLY A 45 -0.03 -11.95 8.44
C GLY A 45 1.07 -12.87 8.97
N GLU A 46 0.75 -13.67 9.99
CA GLU A 46 1.69 -14.62 10.62
C GLU A 46 2.28 -15.63 9.60
N PHE A 47 1.49 -15.99 8.59
CA PHE A 47 1.86 -16.94 7.52
C PHE A 47 1.83 -16.29 6.13
N GLU A 48 2.04 -14.97 6.06
CA GLU A 48 2.09 -14.25 4.78
C GLU A 48 3.22 -14.78 3.90
N ALA A 49 3.06 -14.81 2.57
CA ALA A 49 4.12 -15.28 1.68
C ALA A 49 5.31 -14.32 1.65
N MET A 50 6.55 -14.82 1.73
CA MET A 50 7.75 -13.97 1.81
C MET A 50 7.89 -13.05 0.60
N ASP A 51 7.60 -13.56 -0.61
CA ASP A 51 7.62 -12.75 -1.84
C ASP A 51 6.64 -11.58 -1.76
N ARG A 52 5.48 -11.78 -1.12
CA ARG A 52 4.46 -10.74 -0.93
C ARG A 52 4.93 -9.68 0.06
N VAL A 53 5.60 -10.08 1.15
CA VAL A 53 6.21 -9.16 2.12
C VAL A 53 7.31 -8.33 1.47
N VAL A 54 8.18 -8.95 0.68
CA VAL A 54 9.26 -8.26 -0.05
C VAL A 54 8.68 -7.28 -1.06
N GLN A 55 7.65 -7.67 -1.81
CA GLN A 55 7.02 -6.78 -2.78
C GLN A 55 6.37 -5.58 -2.10
N LEU A 56 5.65 -5.79 -1.00
CA LEU A 56 5.05 -4.70 -0.22
C LEU A 56 6.14 -3.74 0.29
N ALA A 57 7.25 -4.26 0.81
CA ALA A 57 8.36 -3.44 1.26
C ALA A 57 8.97 -2.61 0.13
N ASN A 58 9.11 -3.18 -1.08
CA ASN A 58 9.63 -2.48 -2.25
C ASN A 58 8.70 -1.34 -2.69
N VAL A 59 7.38 -1.56 -2.68
CA VAL A 59 6.38 -0.53 -3.02
C VAL A 59 6.41 0.61 -2.00
N LEU A 60 6.48 0.31 -0.71
CA LEU A 60 6.58 1.36 0.31
C LEU A 60 7.87 2.18 0.15
N ASP A 61 9.01 1.53 -0.11
CA ASP A 61 10.28 2.21 -0.35
C ASP A 61 10.25 3.06 -1.64
N SER A 62 9.63 2.58 -2.72
CA SER A 62 9.51 3.32 -3.99
C SER A 62 8.63 4.56 -3.87
N LEU A 63 7.59 4.52 -3.03
CA LEU A 63 6.67 5.62 -2.80
C LEU A 63 7.24 6.70 -1.87
N GLY A 64 8.20 6.36 -1.01
CA GLY A 64 8.88 7.32 -0.14
C GLY A 64 7.90 8.11 0.73
N THR A 65 7.73 9.40 0.45
CA THR A 65 6.82 10.27 1.22
C THR A 65 5.35 9.90 1.08
N ASP A 66 4.98 9.19 0.01
CA ASP A 66 3.59 8.77 -0.24
C ASP A 66 3.26 7.39 0.40
N ALA A 67 4.22 6.76 1.08
CA ALA A 67 4.04 5.44 1.68
C ALA A 67 2.91 5.40 2.74
N GLU A 68 2.73 6.48 3.52
CA GLU A 68 1.64 6.58 4.49
C GLU A 68 0.27 6.62 3.78
N ALA A 69 0.16 7.38 2.68
CA ALA A 69 -1.05 7.44 1.88
C ALA A 69 -1.36 6.07 1.25
N PHE A 70 -0.34 5.35 0.79
CA PHE A 70 -0.49 3.99 0.29
C PHE A 70 -1.05 3.05 1.34
N ALA A 71 -0.57 3.12 2.59
CA ALA A 71 -1.12 2.29 3.67
C ALA A 71 -2.60 2.57 3.94
N LYS A 72 -3.03 3.84 3.88
CA LYS A 72 -4.46 4.20 3.99
C LYS A 72 -5.28 3.64 2.84
N TRP A 73 -4.77 3.75 1.60
CA TRP A 73 -5.40 3.20 0.41
C TRP A 73 -5.49 1.67 0.46
N TRP A 74 -4.43 1.02 0.91
CA TRP A 74 -4.37 -0.43 1.12
C TRP A 74 -5.44 -0.92 2.11
N ASP A 75 -5.60 -0.23 3.23
CA ASP A 75 -6.59 -0.56 4.26
C ASP A 75 -8.05 -0.37 3.80
N ASN A 76 -8.28 0.42 2.74
CA ASN A 76 -9.60 0.55 2.12
C ASN A 76 -10.02 -0.72 1.35
N GLY A 77 -9.09 -1.65 1.11
CA GLY A 77 -9.38 -2.98 0.57
C GLY A 77 -9.68 -3.00 -0.93
N THR A 78 -9.30 -1.95 -1.67
CA THR A 78 -9.49 -1.83 -3.12
C THR A 78 -8.30 -2.35 -3.94
N ALA A 79 -7.16 -2.60 -3.29
CA ALA A 79 -5.97 -3.14 -3.94
C ALA A 79 -6.25 -4.50 -4.59
N SER A 80 -5.79 -4.70 -5.82
CA SER A 80 -5.95 -5.98 -6.49
C SER A 80 -5.11 -7.08 -5.85
N THR A 81 -5.39 -8.32 -6.26
CA THR A 81 -4.62 -9.48 -5.83
C THR A 81 -3.23 -9.56 -6.48
N ASP A 82 -2.97 -8.75 -7.52
CA ASP A 82 -1.73 -8.77 -8.29
C ASP A 82 -0.68 -7.83 -7.67
N PRO A 83 0.41 -8.35 -7.07
CA PRO A 83 1.44 -7.54 -6.43
C PRO A 83 2.19 -6.59 -7.36
N ASP A 84 2.21 -6.87 -8.67
CA ASP A 84 2.86 -6.01 -9.65
C ASP A 84 2.02 -4.76 -9.99
N ALA A 85 0.72 -4.77 -9.65
CA ALA A 85 -0.21 -3.69 -9.99
C ALA A 85 -0.39 -2.66 -8.85
N TRP A 86 -0.01 -2.96 -7.61
CA TRP A 86 -0.36 -2.13 -6.45
C TRP A 86 0.15 -0.69 -6.52
N GLU A 87 1.39 -0.50 -6.96
CA GLU A 87 1.96 0.85 -7.05
C GLU A 87 1.21 1.68 -8.10
N ASP A 88 0.93 1.09 -9.26
CA ASP A 88 0.23 1.75 -10.36
C ASP A 88 -1.23 2.04 -9.96
N GLU A 89 -1.95 1.08 -9.39
CA GLU A 89 -3.33 1.26 -8.90
C GLU A 89 -3.42 2.36 -7.84
N PHE A 90 -2.47 2.41 -6.91
CA PHE A 90 -2.39 3.48 -5.94
C PHE A 90 -2.13 4.84 -6.60
N ARG A 91 -1.15 4.92 -7.51
CA ARG A 91 -0.81 6.17 -8.20
C ARG A 91 -1.95 6.68 -9.08
N GLU A 92 -2.74 5.78 -9.68
CA GLU A 92 -3.92 6.13 -10.44
C GLU A 92 -5.04 6.71 -9.56
N ALA A 93 -5.22 6.16 -8.36
CA ALA A 93 -6.24 6.60 -7.41
C ALA A 93 -5.84 7.86 -6.63
N TYR A 94 -4.57 8.00 -6.25
CA TYR A 94 -4.09 9.06 -5.37
C TYR A 94 -4.04 10.43 -6.08
N ARG A 95 -4.59 11.45 -5.43
CA ARG A 95 -4.66 12.84 -5.95
C ARG A 95 -3.78 13.82 -5.17
N GLY A 96 -3.06 13.32 -4.16
CA GLY A 96 -2.12 14.11 -3.36
C GLY A 96 -2.61 14.38 -1.93
N THR A 97 -1.79 15.14 -1.20
CA THR A 97 -2.06 15.59 0.16
C THR A 97 -2.44 17.07 0.15
N TYR A 98 -3.57 17.41 0.78
CA TYR A 98 -4.06 18.78 0.89
C TYR A 98 -4.27 19.15 2.35
N ARG A 99 -4.35 20.44 2.68
CA ARG A 99 -4.67 20.88 4.05
C ARG A 99 -6.12 20.57 4.41
N THR A 100 -7.00 20.70 3.42
CA THR A 100 -8.44 20.41 3.55
C THR A 100 -8.95 19.81 2.24
N VAL A 101 -10.09 19.12 2.30
CA VAL A 101 -10.77 18.63 1.09
C VAL A 101 -11.29 19.79 0.23
N ALA A 102 -11.60 20.94 0.86
CA ALA A 102 -12.01 22.15 0.16
C ALA A 102 -10.88 22.73 -0.73
N ASP A 103 -9.63 22.65 -0.27
CA ASP A 103 -8.47 23.05 -1.08
C ASP A 103 -8.38 22.21 -2.36
N TYR A 104 -8.57 20.90 -2.26
CA TYR A 104 -8.61 19.99 -3.42
C TYR A 104 -9.79 20.32 -4.35
N ALA A 105 -10.99 20.54 -3.78
CA ALA A 105 -12.17 20.87 -4.55
C ALA A 105 -12.02 22.18 -5.33
N GLU A 106 -11.38 23.21 -4.75
CA GLU A 106 -11.06 24.45 -5.44
C GLU A 106 -10.09 24.21 -6.60
N GLU A 107 -8.99 23.48 -6.35
CA GLU A 107 -7.97 23.18 -7.37
C GLU A 107 -8.57 22.41 -8.55
N VAL A 108 -9.25 21.29 -8.30
CA VAL A 108 -9.79 20.44 -9.37
C VAL A 108 -10.88 21.16 -10.19
N MET A 109 -11.69 22.01 -9.54
CA MET A 109 -12.72 22.77 -10.24
C MET A 109 -12.10 23.90 -11.08
N ALA A 110 -10.97 24.46 -10.67
CA ALA A 110 -10.20 25.41 -11.46
C ALA A 110 -9.49 24.75 -12.66
N GLU A 111 -9.18 23.46 -12.59
CA GLU A 111 -8.67 22.69 -13.72
C GLU A 111 -9.75 22.36 -14.76
N ILE A 112 -10.97 22.05 -14.30
CA ILE A 112 -12.10 21.68 -15.17
C ILE A 112 -12.77 22.90 -15.80
N TYR A 113 -12.90 23.99 -15.05
CA TYR A 113 -13.65 25.18 -15.45
C TYR A 113 -12.77 26.43 -15.43
N ASP A 114 -13.01 27.34 -16.38
CA ASP A 114 -12.39 28.66 -16.37
C ASP A 114 -13.07 29.55 -15.32
N LEU A 115 -12.56 29.51 -14.08
CA LEU A 115 -13.11 30.31 -12.98
C LEU A 115 -12.96 31.82 -13.21
N ASP A 116 -12.07 32.26 -14.10
CA ASP A 116 -11.90 33.67 -14.45
C ASP A 116 -13.09 34.21 -15.28
N GLU A 117 -13.89 33.33 -15.90
CA GLU A 117 -15.15 33.71 -16.55
C GLU A 117 -16.26 34.06 -15.54
N ILE A 118 -16.13 33.61 -14.29
CA ILE A 118 -17.08 33.91 -13.22
C ILE A 118 -16.81 35.34 -12.72
N PRO A 119 -17.81 36.24 -12.70
CA PRO A 119 -17.63 37.56 -12.12
C PRO A 119 -17.05 37.47 -10.71
N GLN A 120 -16.01 38.25 -10.39
CA GLN A 120 -15.29 38.16 -9.10
C GLN A 120 -16.21 38.26 -7.87
N LEU A 121 -17.32 39.00 -7.99
CA LEU A 121 -18.33 39.10 -6.95
C LEU A 121 -18.96 37.73 -6.60
N LEU A 122 -19.08 36.83 -7.56
CA LEU A 122 -19.61 35.48 -7.38
C LEU A 122 -18.50 34.47 -7.07
N ALA A 123 -17.34 34.58 -7.73
CA ALA A 123 -16.22 33.66 -7.55
C ALA A 123 -15.74 33.60 -6.09
N GLY A 124 -15.63 34.76 -5.42
CA GLY A 124 -15.26 34.82 -3.99
C GLY A 124 -16.34 34.33 -3.01
N HIS A 125 -17.49 33.87 -3.50
CA HIS A 125 -18.59 33.34 -2.70
C HIS A 125 -18.92 31.87 -2.99
N ILE A 126 -18.05 31.17 -3.74
CA ILE A 126 -18.19 29.73 -3.94
C ILE A 126 -17.94 29.02 -2.60
N ASP A 127 -18.87 28.14 -2.21
CA ASP A 127 -18.75 27.31 -1.01
C ASP A 127 -17.96 26.04 -1.32
N TRP A 128 -16.63 26.13 -1.25
CA TRP A 128 -15.73 25.00 -1.51
C TRP A 128 -15.88 23.86 -0.49
N GLU A 129 -16.29 24.16 0.75
CA GLU A 129 -16.61 23.12 1.73
C GLU A 129 -17.85 22.33 1.33
N GLY A 130 -18.86 23.01 0.77
CA GLY A 130 -20.04 22.40 0.18
C GLY A 130 -19.69 21.49 -1.01
N VAL A 131 -18.87 22.00 -1.94
CA VAL A 131 -18.43 21.23 -3.12
C VAL A 131 -17.63 19.99 -2.70
N ALA A 132 -16.67 20.14 -1.78
CA ALA A 132 -15.87 19.03 -1.25
C ALA A 132 -16.75 17.97 -0.58
N ARG A 133 -17.76 18.40 0.20
CA ARG A 133 -18.71 17.48 0.84
C ARG A 133 -19.50 16.69 -0.19
N ASP A 134 -19.94 17.35 -1.26
CA ASP A 134 -20.70 16.69 -2.34
C ASP A 134 -19.82 15.69 -3.10
N MET A 135 -18.54 15.98 -3.36
CA MET A 135 -17.61 15.03 -3.99
C MET A 135 -17.41 13.76 -3.15
N VAL A 136 -17.25 13.91 -1.82
CA VAL A 136 -17.11 12.76 -0.90
C VAL A 136 -18.41 11.97 -0.78
N MET A 137 -19.55 12.66 -0.59
CA MET A 137 -20.85 12.00 -0.42
C MET A 137 -21.40 11.39 -1.72
N GLY A 138 -21.08 12.01 -2.85
CA GLY A 138 -21.38 11.50 -4.19
C GLY A 138 -20.54 10.28 -4.56
N GLY A 139 -19.43 10.07 -3.84
CA GLY A 139 -18.53 8.96 -4.08
C GLY A 139 -17.58 9.19 -5.25
N ASP A 140 -17.36 10.44 -5.67
CA ASP A 140 -16.31 10.77 -6.66
C ASP A 140 -14.93 10.51 -6.04
N ILE A 141 -14.77 10.86 -4.77
CA ILE A 141 -13.55 10.69 -4.00
C ILE A 141 -13.83 10.06 -2.63
N TRP A 142 -12.77 9.54 -2.01
CA TRP A 142 -12.70 9.24 -0.59
C TRP A 142 -11.41 9.81 0.01
N THR A 143 -11.37 9.93 1.34
CA THR A 143 -10.27 10.64 2.02
C THR A 143 -9.80 9.90 3.26
N ALA A 144 -8.53 10.11 3.62
CA ALA A 144 -7.96 9.66 4.88
C ALA A 144 -7.10 10.76 5.50
N GLU A 145 -7.14 10.89 6.82
CA GLU A 145 -6.22 11.77 7.56
C GLU A 145 -4.82 11.16 7.60
N GLY A 146 -3.80 11.99 7.41
CA GLY A 146 -2.39 11.60 7.46
C GLY A 146 -1.44 12.75 7.07
N GLY A 147 -0.15 12.58 7.35
CA GLY A 147 0.83 13.66 7.25
C GLY A 147 0.40 14.93 8.01
N ASP A 148 0.44 16.07 7.34
CA ASP A 148 0.00 17.38 7.87
C ASP A 148 -1.41 17.80 7.38
N GLY A 149 -2.20 16.86 6.85
CA GLY A 149 -3.49 17.18 6.24
C GLY A 149 -4.36 15.97 5.92
N VAL A 150 -4.86 15.92 4.68
CA VAL A 150 -5.77 14.90 4.18
C VAL A 150 -5.26 14.35 2.85
N PHE A 151 -5.21 13.02 2.77
CA PHE A 151 -4.97 12.29 1.52
C PHE A 151 -6.28 12.20 0.74
N ILE A 152 -6.21 12.50 -0.55
CA ILE A 152 -7.36 12.44 -1.46
C ILE A 152 -7.16 11.29 -2.44
N PHE A 153 -8.22 10.50 -2.62
CA PHE A 153 -8.24 9.37 -3.54
C PHE A 153 -9.52 9.39 -4.37
N ASP A 154 -9.42 9.08 -5.65
CA ASP A 154 -10.60 8.78 -6.46
C ASP A 154 -11.20 7.43 -6.04
N ASN A 155 -12.53 7.29 -6.14
CA ASN A 155 -13.17 5.98 -6.16
C ASN A 155 -13.11 5.44 -7.59
N THR A 156 -12.00 4.78 -7.94
CA THR A 156 -11.97 3.94 -9.14
C THR A 156 -12.83 2.70 -8.89
N VAL A 157 -13.94 2.60 -9.64
CA VAL A 157 -14.89 1.46 -9.61
C VAL A 157 -14.36 0.30 -10.42
#